data_AF-A0A8J2Z1R5-F1
#
_entry.id   AF-A0A8J2Z1R5-F1
#
_cell.length_a   1.000
_cell.length_b   1.000
_cell.length_c   1.000
_cell.angle_alpha   90.00
_cell.angle_beta   90.00
_cell.angle_gamma   90.00
#
_symmetry.space_group_name_H-M   'P 1'
#
loop_
_entity.id
_entity.type
_entity.pdbx_description
1 polymer ?
#
loop_
_entity_poly.entity_id
_entity_poly.type
_entity_poly.pdbx_seq_one_letter_code
_entity_poly.pdbx_strand_id
1 'polypeptide(L)'
;MAQNEACLTFKTTTRAATIGRHPRRRLPMLDIADCINETCPWSGKPVSADALTLYQGRVVGFCNPGCRDKFELAVGHFEAAAARVTTAQVTTGART
;
A
#
# COMPACT_ATOMS: atom_id res chain seq x y z
N MET A 1 15.92 35.76 58.08
CA MET A 1 14.83 34.91 58.59
C MET A 1 13.74 34.89 57.55
N ALA A 2 13.33 33.69 57.11
CA ALA A 2 12.09 33.30 56.43
C ALA A 2 11.62 34.18 55.23
N GLN A 3 11.79 33.76 53.97
CA GLN A 3 11.04 32.73 53.21
C GLN A 3 9.76 33.26 52.54
N ASN A 4 9.61 32.88 51.25
CA ASN A 4 8.33 32.44 50.61
C ASN A 4 7.38 33.56 50.10
N GLU A 5 6.59 33.49 49.02
CA GLU A 5 6.23 32.49 48.01
C GLU A 5 5.79 33.21 46.70
N ALA A 6 5.87 32.48 45.59
CA ALA A 6 4.93 32.53 44.46
C ALA A 6 4.80 33.81 43.61
N CYS A 7 5.79 34.07 42.74
CA CYS A 7 5.55 34.76 41.47
C CYS A 7 4.90 33.77 40.47
N LEU A 8 3.63 33.44 40.71
CA LEU A 8 2.78 32.65 39.82
C LEU A 8 1.93 33.59 38.96
N THR A 9 2.41 33.98 37.77
CA THR A 9 1.52 34.27 36.61
C THR A 9 2.27 34.39 35.27
N PHE A 10 3.09 33.40 34.91
CA PHE A 10 3.43 33.18 33.50
C PHE A 10 2.27 32.44 32.81
N LYS A 11 1.21 33.18 32.47
CA LYS A 11 0.17 32.73 31.53
C LYS A 11 0.64 32.89 30.08
N THR A 12 1.73 32.22 29.72
CA THR A 12 2.08 32.03 28.31
C THR A 12 1.74 30.59 27.93
N THR A 13 0.44 30.34 27.74
CA THR A 13 -0.04 29.18 26.98
C THR A 13 0.34 29.38 25.52
N THR A 14 1.61 29.16 25.18
CA THR A 14 2.04 28.90 23.81
C THR A 14 1.67 27.46 23.52
N ARG A 15 0.42 27.26 23.08
CA ARG A 15 -0.07 25.98 22.62
C ARG A 15 0.76 25.59 21.40
N ALA A 16 1.42 24.44 21.52
CA ALA A 16 2.30 23.85 20.53
C ALA A 16 1.74 23.99 19.11
N ALA A 17 2.48 24.70 18.26
CA ALA A 17 2.41 24.48 16.82
C ALA A 17 2.89 23.05 16.59
N THR A 18 1.97 22.12 16.38
CA THR A 18 2.27 20.77 15.89
C THR A 18 2.74 20.91 14.44
N ILE A 19 4.01 21.29 14.30
CA ILE A 19 4.93 20.99 13.22
C ILE A 19 4.37 19.96 12.24
N GLY A 20 4.26 20.38 10.98
CA GLY A 20 3.57 19.68 9.93
C GLY A 20 4.04 18.24 9.70
N ARG A 21 3.07 17.35 9.46
CA ARG A 21 3.30 16.16 8.65
C ARG A 21 3.11 16.53 7.19
N HIS A 22 4.12 17.22 6.65
CA HIS A 22 4.31 17.36 5.21
C HIS A 22 4.34 15.97 4.56
N PRO A 23 3.84 15.81 3.32
CA PRO A 23 3.75 14.53 2.64
C PRO A 23 5.17 14.03 2.36
N ARG A 24 5.66 13.14 3.21
CA ARG A 24 6.90 12.40 2.97
C ARG A 24 6.63 11.55 1.74
N ARG A 25 7.12 12.01 0.58
CA ARG A 25 7.25 11.27 -0.67
C ARG A 25 7.72 9.85 -0.34
N ARG A 26 6.80 8.89 -0.33
CA ARG A 26 7.03 7.54 0.21
C ARG A 26 7.31 6.60 -0.96
N LEU A 27 8.39 5.84 -0.86
CA LEU A 27 8.49 4.51 -1.48
C LEU A 27 7.20 3.73 -1.14
N PRO A 28 6.69 2.82 -1.99
CA PRO A 28 5.35 2.28 -1.84
C PRO A 28 5.29 1.36 -0.61
N MET A 29 5.06 1.93 0.58
CA MET A 29 4.34 1.18 1.59
C MET A 29 2.97 1.00 0.98
N LEU A 30 2.71 -0.22 0.52
CA LEU A 30 1.38 -0.60 0.15
C LEU A 30 0.53 -0.43 1.40
N ASP A 31 -0.45 0.46 1.34
CA ASP A 31 -1.39 0.69 2.41
C ASP A 31 -2.67 -0.10 2.10
N ILE A 32 -3.25 -0.70 3.14
CA ILE A 32 -4.52 -1.45 3.02
C ILE A 32 -5.67 -0.54 2.53
N ALA A 33 -5.56 0.77 2.76
CA ALA A 33 -6.53 1.76 2.29
C ALA A 33 -6.53 1.96 0.76
N ASP A 34 -5.40 1.72 0.11
CA ASP A 34 -5.27 1.78 -1.36
C ASP A 34 -5.64 0.45 -2.03
N CYS A 35 -5.92 -0.57 -1.23
CA CYS A 35 -6.24 -1.90 -1.68
C CYS A 35 -7.58 -1.93 -2.41
N ILE A 36 -7.59 -2.40 -3.65
CA ILE A 36 -8.82 -2.44 -4.46
C ILE A 36 -9.79 -3.53 -4.02
N ASN A 37 -9.38 -4.44 -3.14
CA ASN A 37 -10.19 -5.55 -2.66
C ASN A 37 -10.22 -5.62 -1.13
N GLU A 38 -11.41 -5.92 -0.59
CA GLU A 38 -11.63 -6.05 0.86
C GLU A 38 -11.43 -7.48 1.36
N THR A 39 -11.64 -8.47 0.48
CA THR A 39 -11.56 -9.90 0.80
C THR A 39 -10.59 -10.63 -0.13
N CYS A 40 -10.00 -11.70 0.39
CA CYS A 40 -9.08 -12.57 -0.31
C CYS A 40 -9.83 -13.44 -1.32
N PRO A 41 -9.47 -13.41 -2.61
CA PRO A 41 -10.18 -14.14 -3.67
C PRO A 41 -10.13 -15.68 -3.53
N TRP A 42 -9.25 -16.22 -2.68
CA TRP A 42 -9.15 -17.68 -2.51
C TRP A 42 -9.91 -18.25 -1.33
N SER A 43 -10.19 -17.43 -0.31
CA SER A 43 -10.82 -17.92 0.92
C SER A 43 -12.01 -17.09 1.39
N GLY A 44 -12.22 -15.90 0.81
CA GLY A 44 -13.24 -14.95 1.26
C GLY A 44 -12.93 -14.25 2.58
N LYS A 45 -11.78 -14.56 3.23
CA LYS A 45 -11.33 -13.89 4.45
C LYS A 45 -10.92 -12.44 4.19
N PRO A 46 -10.98 -11.53 5.19
CA PRO A 46 -10.52 -10.16 5.02
C PRO A 46 -9.04 -10.09 4.66
N VAL A 47 -8.66 -9.04 3.92
CA VAL A 47 -7.27 -8.77 3.56
C VAL A 47 -6.45 -8.33 4.78
N SER A 48 -5.16 -8.70 4.80
CA SER A 48 -4.19 -8.30 5.82
C SER A 48 -3.20 -7.29 5.26
N ALA A 49 -2.82 -6.30 6.07
CA ALA A 49 -1.81 -5.30 5.71
C ALA A 49 -0.42 -5.91 5.48
N ASP A 50 -0.16 -7.10 6.05
CA ASP A 50 1.11 -7.82 5.88
C ASP A 50 1.19 -8.61 4.56
N ALA A 51 0.08 -8.68 3.82
CA ALA A 51 -0.07 -9.52 2.63
C ALA A 51 -0.58 -8.70 1.43
N LEU A 52 0.01 -7.53 1.23
CA LEU A 52 -0.27 -6.63 0.09
C LEU A 52 0.77 -6.80 -1.01
N THR A 53 0.37 -6.61 -2.26
CA THR A 53 1.25 -6.55 -3.43
C THR A 53 0.72 -5.58 -4.49
N LEU A 54 1.56 -5.19 -5.44
CA LEU A 54 1.18 -4.32 -6.55
C LEU A 54 0.86 -5.16 -7.78
N TYR A 55 -0.31 -4.95 -8.36
CA TYR A 55 -0.73 -5.57 -9.60
C TYR A 55 -1.24 -4.49 -10.57
N GLN A 56 -0.61 -4.38 -11.74
CA GLN A 56 -0.98 -3.39 -12.78
C GLN A 56 -1.09 -1.95 -12.23
N GLY A 57 -0.17 -1.57 -11.33
CA GLY A 57 -0.15 -0.24 -10.69
C GLY A 57 -1.21 -0.02 -9.60
N ARG A 58 -1.93 -1.07 -9.18
CA ARG A 58 -2.94 -1.04 -8.11
C ARG A 58 -2.50 -1.89 -6.95
N VAL A 59 -2.86 -1.49 -5.72
CA VAL A 59 -2.62 -2.30 -4.52
C VAL A 59 -3.69 -3.38 -4.45
N VAL A 60 -3.26 -4.63 -4.29
CA VAL A 60 -4.13 -5.78 -4.05
C VAL A 60 -3.68 -6.48 -2.76
N GLY A 61 -4.64 -7.04 -2.04
CA GLY A 61 -4.41 -7.62 -0.71
C GLY A 61 -4.90 -9.05 -0.58
N PHE A 62 -4.27 -9.79 0.33
CA PHE A 62 -4.59 -11.19 0.60
C PHE A 62 -4.75 -11.43 2.10
N CYS A 63 -5.37 -12.56 2.47
CA CYS A 63 -5.56 -12.89 3.88
C CYS A 63 -4.26 -13.31 4.59
N ASN A 64 -3.21 -13.70 3.85
CA ASN A 64 -1.89 -14.04 4.39
C ASN A 64 -0.80 -13.97 3.28
N PRO A 65 0.49 -13.92 3.64
CA PRO A 65 1.59 -13.82 2.67
C PRO A 65 1.68 -15.02 1.73
N GLY A 66 1.42 -16.24 2.21
CA GLY A 66 1.38 -17.42 1.35
C GLY A 66 0.28 -17.34 0.28
N CYS A 67 -0.76 -16.56 0.54
CA CYS A 67 -1.75 -16.21 -0.45
C CYS A 67 -1.16 -15.22 -1.47
N ARG A 68 -0.55 -14.13 -1.02
CA ARG A 68 0.13 -13.19 -1.93
C ARG A 68 1.14 -13.88 -2.86
N ASP A 69 2.00 -14.75 -2.34
CA ASP A 69 3.11 -15.34 -3.10
C ASP A 69 2.62 -16.26 -4.23
N LYS A 70 1.58 -17.06 -3.97
CA LYS A 70 0.93 -17.88 -5.01
C LYS A 70 0.35 -17.01 -6.14
N PHE A 71 -0.08 -15.79 -5.84
CA PHE A 71 -0.67 -14.89 -6.82
C PHE A 71 0.43 -14.30 -7.69
N GLU A 72 1.53 -13.87 -7.09
CA GLU A 72 2.70 -13.38 -7.83
C GLU A 72 3.26 -14.44 -8.79
N LEU A 73 3.34 -15.69 -8.35
CA LEU A 73 3.72 -16.81 -9.22
C LEU A 73 2.72 -17.01 -10.37
N ALA A 74 1.42 -17.01 -10.07
CA ALA A 74 0.39 -17.16 -11.09
C ALA A 74 0.44 -16.02 -12.13
N VAL A 75 0.60 -14.77 -11.69
CA VAL A 75 0.80 -13.61 -12.56
C VAL A 75 2.02 -13.82 -13.44
N GLY A 76 3.15 -14.25 -12.89
CA GLY A 76 4.35 -14.55 -13.69
C GLY A 76 4.11 -15.59 -14.79
N HIS A 77 3.37 -16.66 -14.48
CA HIS A 77 2.98 -17.66 -15.48
C HIS A 77 2.08 -17.09 -16.57
N PHE A 78 1.09 -16.28 -16.19
CA PHE A 78 0.15 -15.69 -17.15
C PHE A 78 0.79 -14.62 -18.02
N GLU A 79 1.62 -13.74 -17.47
CA GLU A 79 2.34 -12.71 -18.23
C GLU A 79 3.31 -13.35 -19.23
N ALA A 80 4.02 -14.41 -18.81
CA ALA A 80 4.89 -15.16 -19.72
C ALA A 80 4.13 -15.83 -20.87
N ALA A 81 2.92 -16.34 -20.59
CA ALA A 81 2.05 -16.90 -21.62
C ALA A 81 1.47 -15.80 -22.54
N ALA A 82 1.02 -14.68 -21.96
CA ALA A 82 0.44 -13.54 -22.68
C ALA A 82 1.46 -12.92 -23.66
N ALA A 83 2.72 -12.74 -23.23
CA ALA A 83 3.78 -12.22 -24.09
C ALA A 83 4.00 -13.08 -25.35
N ARG A 84 3.83 -14.41 -25.24
CA ARG A 84 3.91 -15.33 -26.38
C ARG A 84 2.72 -15.18 -27.33
N VAL A 85 1.51 -15.00 -26.79
CA VAL A 85 0.29 -14.81 -27.58
C VAL A 85 0.32 -13.47 -28.32
N THR A 86 0.67 -12.37 -27.66
CA THR A 86 0.71 -11.04 -28.27
C THR A 86 1.68 -11.00 -29.45
N THR A 87 2.84 -11.67 -29.35
CA THR A 87 3.80 -11.78 -30.45
C THR A 87 3.23 -12.56 -31.64
N ALA A 88 2.51 -13.65 -31.40
CA ALA A 88 1.89 -14.45 -32.45
C ALA A 88 0.74 -13.70 -33.16
N GLN A 89 -0.07 -12.92 -32.43
CA GLN A 89 -1.19 -12.19 -33.03
C GLN A 89 -0.75 -11.02 -33.92
N VAL A 90 0.37 -10.35 -33.62
CA VAL A 90 0.90 -9.27 -34.47
C VAL A 90 1.32 -9.80 -35.86
N THR A 91 1.83 -11.03 -35.96
CA THR A 91 2.18 -11.64 -37.26
C THR A 91 0.97 -12.03 -38.12
N THR A 92 -0.22 -12.18 -37.52
CA THR A 92 -1.43 -12.59 -38.25
C THR A 92 -2.21 -11.39 -38.82
N GLY A 93 -1.95 -10.17 -38.31
CA GLY A 93 -2.65 -8.94 -38.70
C GLY A 93 -2.04 -8.16 -39.87
N ALA A 94 -0.84 -8.52 -40.34
CA ALA A 94 -0.26 -7.92 -41.55
C ALA A 94 -0.83 -8.58 -42.81
N ARG A 95 -2.14 -8.42 -43.04
CA ARG A 95 -2.79 -8.78 -44.30
C ARG A 95 -3.30 -7.48 -44.94
N THR A 96 -2.45 -6.93 -45.81
CA THR A 96 -2.64 -5.96 -46.92
C THR A 96 -3.63 -4.82 -46.73
#